data_AF-A0A381YUZ1-F1
#
_entry.id   AF-A0A381YUZ1-F1
#
_cell.length_a   1.000
_cell.length_b   1.000
_cell.length_c   1.000
_cell.angle_alpha   90.00
_cell.angle_beta   90.00
_cell.angle_gamma   90.00
#
_symmetry.space_group_name_H-M   'P 1'
#
loop_
_entity.id
_entity.type
_entity.pdbx_description
1 polymer ?
#
loop_
_entity_poly.entity_id
_entity_poly.type
_entity_poly.pdbx_seq_one_letter_code
_entity_poly.pdbx_strand_id
1 'polypeptide(L)'
;MGVGKTTFIKGIMGGLGYENKVKSPTFSLVEIYETDFIKIFHFDLYRIKSSKELLEIGLYEYLEEESICIFEWPENGREILPKPNLDIKIEHKFEGIDKRKLSFNSEIILKNLEVFSNTI
;
A
#
# COMPACT_ATOMS: atom_id res chain seq x y z
N MET A 1 -6.83 -14.01 3.01
CA MET A 1 -6.91 -13.77 1.54
C MET A 1 -8.30 -13.23 1.19
N GLY A 2 -8.45 -12.48 0.09
CA GLY A 2 -9.79 -12.09 -0.42
C GLY A 2 -10.45 -10.84 0.15
N VAL A 3 -9.78 -10.09 1.05
CA VAL A 3 -10.38 -8.89 1.67
C VAL A 3 -10.47 -7.68 0.74
N GLY A 4 -9.86 -7.74 -0.45
CA GLY A 4 -9.95 -6.68 -1.46
C GLY A 4 -8.78 -5.70 -1.48
N LYS A 5 -7.61 -6.06 -0.91
CA LYS A 5 -6.39 -5.22 -0.94
C LYS A 5 -6.00 -4.79 -2.35
N THR A 6 -5.78 -5.72 -3.27
CA THR A 6 -5.44 -5.39 -4.66
C THR A 6 -6.56 -4.61 -5.38
N THR A 7 -7.84 -4.84 -5.03
CA THR A 7 -8.96 -4.03 -5.55
C THR A 7 -8.90 -2.60 -5.05
N PHE A 8 -8.56 -2.41 -3.79
CA PHE A 8 -8.37 -1.10 -3.20
C PHE A 8 -7.18 -0.36 -3.82
N ILE A 9 -6.06 -1.07 -4.04
CA ILE A 9 -4.87 -0.53 -4.73
C ILE A 9 -5.22 -0.10 -6.15
N LYS A 10 -6.01 -0.88 -6.90
CA LYS A 10 -6.52 -0.46 -8.22
C LYS A 10 -7.23 0.90 -8.18
N GLY A 11 -8.04 1.14 -7.14
CA GLY A 11 -8.70 2.43 -6.93
C GLY A 11 -7.71 3.56 -6.69
N ILE A 12 -6.69 3.34 -5.84
CA ILE A 12 -5.61 4.30 -5.61
C ILE A 12 -4.88 4.62 -6.92
N MET A 13 -4.47 3.58 -7.65
CA MET A 13 -3.73 3.71 -8.91
C MET A 13 -4.51 4.54 -9.94
N GLY A 14 -5.81 4.29 -10.08
CA GLY A 14 -6.68 5.11 -10.93
C GLY A 14 -6.76 6.57 -10.49
N GLY A 15 -6.82 6.83 -9.18
CA GLY A 15 -6.77 8.19 -8.63
C GLY A 15 -5.42 8.91 -8.85
N LEU A 16 -4.34 8.14 -9.02
CA LEU A 16 -3.00 8.63 -9.35
C LEU A 16 -2.76 8.74 -10.88
N GLY A 17 -3.79 8.55 -11.71
CA GLY A 17 -3.69 8.64 -13.16
C GLY A 17 -3.10 7.41 -13.85
N TYR A 18 -2.95 6.28 -13.15
CA TYR A 18 -2.53 5.03 -13.78
C TYR A 18 -3.71 4.30 -14.41
N GLU A 19 -3.81 4.32 -15.74
CA GLU A 19 -4.94 3.76 -16.50
C GLU A 19 -4.75 2.28 -16.91
N ASN A 20 -3.54 1.75 -16.72
CA ASN A 20 -3.18 0.39 -17.11
C ASN A 20 -3.62 -0.66 -16.08
N LYS A 21 -3.51 -1.94 -16.44
CA LYS A 21 -3.91 -3.05 -15.57
C LYS A 21 -2.96 -3.21 -14.38
N VAL A 22 -3.49 -3.03 -13.17
CA VAL A 22 -2.82 -3.37 -11.91
C VAL A 22 -3.01 -4.85 -11.59
N LYS A 23 -1.92 -5.53 -11.25
CA LYS A 23 -1.89 -6.95 -10.88
C LYS A 23 -1.50 -7.09 -9.41
N SER A 24 -1.79 -8.25 -8.83
CA SER A 24 -1.29 -8.59 -7.50
C SER A 24 0.13 -9.15 -7.63
N PRO A 25 1.13 -8.60 -6.92
CA PRO A 25 2.51 -9.05 -6.94
C PRO A 25 2.76 -10.34 -6.16
N THR A 26 1.74 -11.13 -5.79
CA THR A 26 1.92 -12.32 -4.94
C THR A 26 3.00 -13.30 -5.43
N PHE A 27 3.27 -13.37 -6.74
CA PHE A 27 4.32 -14.23 -7.32
C PHE A 27 5.59 -13.47 -7.72
N SER A 28 5.48 -12.22 -8.17
CA SER A 28 6.61 -11.36 -8.55
C SER A 28 7.27 -10.69 -7.35
N LEU A 29 6.64 -10.72 -6.17
CA LEU A 29 6.96 -9.99 -4.93
C LEU A 29 6.80 -8.47 -5.05
N VAL A 30 7.22 -7.90 -6.18
CA VAL A 30 7.09 -6.49 -6.53
C VAL A 30 6.58 -6.33 -7.97
N GLU A 31 5.64 -5.41 -8.16
CA GLU A 31 5.28 -4.85 -9.47
C GLU A 31 5.65 -3.37 -9.50
N ILE A 32 6.19 -2.93 -10.62
CA ILE A 32 6.60 -1.54 -10.85
C ILE A 32 5.60 -0.90 -11.81
N TYR A 33 5.09 0.25 -11.43
CA TYR A 33 4.17 1.03 -12.24
C TYR A 33 4.73 2.44 -12.42
N GLU A 34 4.63 2.96 -13.63
CA GLU A 34 5.03 4.32 -13.95
C GLU A 34 3.79 5.12 -14.32
N THR A 35 3.64 6.28 -13.68
CA THR A 35 2.68 7.31 -14.06
C THR A 35 3.43 8.50 -14.65
N ASP A 36 2.73 9.48 -15.19
CA ASP A 36 3.36 10.70 -15.72
C ASP A 36 4.09 11.53 -14.64
N PHE A 37 3.81 11.28 -13.35
CA PHE A 37 4.30 12.10 -12.24
C PHE A 37 5.20 11.35 -11.25
N ILE A 38 4.95 10.06 -11.04
CA ILE A 38 5.62 9.29 -9.98
C ILE A 38 5.65 7.80 -10.29
N LYS A 39 6.75 7.14 -9.90
CA LYS A 39 6.87 5.68 -9.91
C LYS A 39 6.20 5.09 -8.67
N ILE A 40 5.56 3.94 -8.84
CA ILE A 40 4.85 3.24 -7.77
C ILE A 40 5.39 1.81 -7.69
N PHE A 41 5.86 1.42 -6.51
CA PHE A 41 6.30 0.08 -6.19
C PHE A 41 5.23 -0.62 -5.36
N HIS A 42 4.62 -1.65 -5.93
CA HIS A 42 3.61 -2.46 -5.24
C HIS A 42 4.24 -3.77 -4.80
N PHE A 43 4.37 -3.94 -3.50
CA PHE A 43 4.87 -5.15 -2.86
C PHE A 43 3.74 -5.99 -2.29
N ASP A 44 3.85 -7.31 -2.40
CA ASP A 44 3.01 -8.26 -1.66
C ASP A 44 3.89 -9.20 -0.85
N LEU A 45 3.93 -8.93 0.46
CA LEU A 45 4.84 -9.62 1.38
C LEU A 45 4.23 -10.89 1.95
N TYR A 46 3.08 -11.35 1.44
CA TYR A 46 2.38 -12.55 1.96
C TYR A 46 3.28 -13.79 2.02
N ARG A 47 4.24 -13.91 1.09
CA ARG A 47 5.15 -15.07 0.99
C ARG A 47 6.52 -14.87 1.66
N ILE A 48 6.84 -13.64 2.04
CA ILE A 48 8.11 -13.31 2.68
C ILE A 48 8.14 -13.94 4.07
N LYS A 49 9.21 -14.66 4.37
CA LYS A 49 9.38 -15.37 5.65
C LYS A 49 10.34 -14.67 6.60
N SER A 50 11.16 -13.74 6.10
CA SER A 50 12.15 -13.04 6.91
C SER A 50 12.54 -11.69 6.29
N SER A 51 13.01 -10.78 7.13
CA SER A 51 13.62 -9.51 6.71
C SER A 51 14.81 -9.71 5.77
N LYS A 52 15.58 -10.78 5.92
CA LYS A 52 16.70 -11.11 5.02
C LYS A 52 16.26 -11.28 3.56
N GLU A 53 15.15 -11.95 3.31
CA GLU A 53 14.61 -12.16 1.96
C GLU A 53 14.25 -10.82 1.29
N LEU A 54 13.73 -9.86 2.06
CA LEU A 54 13.46 -8.50 1.59
C LEU A 54 14.73 -7.72 1.25
N LEU A 55 15.81 -7.93 2.02
CA LEU A 55 17.11 -7.33 1.71
C LEU A 55 17.69 -7.92 0.42
N GLU A 56 17.55 -9.22 0.22
CA GLU A 56 18.03 -9.92 -0.97
C GLU A 56 17.31 -9.49 -2.26
N ILE A 57 16.04 -9.09 -2.18
CA ILE A 57 15.31 -8.50 -3.34
C ILE A 57 15.62 -7.02 -3.57
N GLY A 58 16.50 -6.41 -2.77
CA GLY A 58 16.92 -5.02 -2.94
C GLY A 58 15.95 -3.98 -2.38
N LEU A 59 15.19 -4.29 -1.31
CA LEU A 59 14.16 -3.38 -0.74
C LEU A 59 14.65 -1.92 -0.58
N TYR A 60 15.89 -1.72 -0.10
CA TYR A 60 16.40 -0.37 0.15
C TYR A 60 16.57 0.47 -1.12
N GLU A 61 16.87 -0.16 -2.25
CA GLU A 61 17.00 0.54 -3.54
C GLU A 61 15.67 1.20 -3.93
N TYR A 62 14.55 0.48 -3.74
CA TYR A 62 13.20 1.01 -3.97
C TYR A 62 12.83 2.13 -3.00
N LEU A 63 13.26 2.03 -1.73
CA LEU A 63 12.93 3.01 -0.69
C LEU A 63 13.73 4.32 -0.83
N GLU A 64 14.86 4.29 -1.53
CA GLU A 64 15.68 5.47 -1.82
C GLU A 64 15.16 6.29 -3.02
N GLU A 65 14.34 5.69 -3.89
CA GLU A 65 13.73 6.39 -5.02
C GLU A 65 12.59 7.32 -4.57
N GLU A 66 12.48 8.49 -5.20
CA GLU A 66 11.32 9.39 -5.07
C GLU A 66 10.10 8.72 -5.72
N SER A 67 9.37 7.94 -4.90
CA SER A 67 8.35 7.00 -5.36
C SER A 67 7.26 6.79 -4.31
N ILE A 68 6.19 6.11 -4.70
CA ILE A 68 5.18 5.60 -3.76
C ILE A 68 5.41 4.11 -3.58
N CYS A 69 5.71 3.68 -2.36
CA CYS A 69 5.77 2.27 -1.99
C CYS A 69 4.45 1.83 -1.33
N ILE A 70 3.83 0.77 -1.86
CA ILE A 70 2.60 0.16 -1.34
C ILE A 70 2.93 -1.26 -0.91
N PHE A 71 2.73 -1.58 0.37
CA PHE A 71 3.01 -2.91 0.92
C PHE A 71 1.71 -3.62 1.31
N GLU A 72 1.37 -4.71 0.62
CA GLU A 72 0.40 -5.69 1.11
C GLU A 72 1.07 -6.62 2.14
N TRP A 73 0.36 -6.94 3.22
CA TRP A 73 0.86 -7.76 4.34
C TRP A 73 2.17 -7.23 4.97
N PRO A 74 2.25 -5.92 5.30
CA PRO A 74 3.47 -5.30 5.81
C PRO A 74 3.96 -5.94 7.13
N GLU A 75 3.10 -6.66 7.86
CA GLU A 75 3.47 -7.42 9.05
C GLU A 75 4.65 -8.38 8.84
N ASN A 76 4.79 -8.94 7.64
CA ASN A 76 5.87 -9.87 7.31
C ASN A 76 7.22 -9.19 7.08
N GLY A 77 7.26 -7.86 6.96
CA GLY A 77 8.47 -7.05 6.78
C GLY A 77 8.74 -6.05 7.92
N ARG A 78 7.97 -6.10 9.02
CA ARG A 78 7.95 -5.06 10.07
C ARG A 78 9.30 -4.67 10.66
N GLU A 79 10.28 -5.57 10.66
CA GLU A 79 11.59 -5.32 11.24
C GLU A 79 12.41 -4.28 10.46
N ILE A 80 12.16 -4.16 9.15
CA ILE A 80 12.98 -3.32 8.26
C ILE A 80 12.15 -2.34 7.43
N LEU A 81 10.83 -2.52 7.35
CA LEU A 81 9.97 -1.56 6.68
C LEU A 81 9.98 -0.23 7.45
N PRO A 82 10.03 0.91 6.74
CA PRO A 82 9.89 2.21 7.38
C PRO A 82 8.49 2.33 8.00
N LYS A 83 8.36 3.26 8.94
CA LYS A 83 7.04 3.64 9.46
C LYS A 83 6.17 4.14 8.30
N PRO A 84 4.96 3.60 8.09
CA PRO A 84 4.14 4.00 6.97
C PRO A 84 3.62 5.43 7.15
N ASN A 85 3.60 6.21 6.06
CA ASN A 85 2.91 7.51 6.04
C ASN A 85 1.39 7.36 6.14
N LEU A 86 0.86 6.24 5.62
CA LEU A 86 -0.54 5.87 5.66
C LEU A 86 -0.65 4.35 5.86
N ASP A 87 -1.27 3.95 6.97
CA ASP A 87 -1.64 2.57 7.28
C ASP A 87 -3.14 2.36 7.03
N ILE A 88 -3.48 1.27 6.33
CA ILE A 88 -4.84 1.00 5.88
C ILE A 88 -5.23 -0.41 6.26
N LYS A 89 -6.23 -0.51 7.15
CA LYS A 89 -6.82 -1.77 7.54
C LYS A 89 -8.11 -2.01 6.75
N ILE A 90 -8.17 -3.16 6.06
CA ILE A 90 -9.36 -3.61 5.34
C ILE A 90 -9.92 -4.85 6.05
N GLU A 91 -11.18 -4.80 6.44
CA GLU A 91 -11.85 -5.88 7.17
C GLU A 91 -13.18 -6.25 6.50
N HIS A 92 -13.54 -7.54 6.52
CA HIS A 92 -14.87 -7.98 6.10
C HIS A 92 -15.92 -7.54 7.12
N LYS A 93 -17.08 -7.05 6.64
CA LYS A 93 -18.26 -6.85 7.49
C LYS A 93 -19.30 -7.89 7.10
N PHE A 94 -19.51 -8.90 7.96
CA PHE A 94 -20.49 -9.97 7.72
C PHE A 94 -21.90 -9.49 8.09
N GLU A 95 -22.50 -8.64 7.25
CA GLU A 95 -23.88 -8.15 7.40
C GLU A 95 -24.67 -8.32 6.10
N GLY A 96 -24.78 -9.56 5.60
CA GLY A 96 -25.66 -9.95 4.48
C GLY A 96 -25.30 -9.42 3.08
N ILE A 97 -24.49 -8.36 3.00
CA ILE A 97 -23.94 -7.76 1.78
C ILE A 97 -22.43 -7.83 1.87
N ASP A 98 -21.73 -8.05 0.74
CA ASP A 98 -20.27 -8.08 0.64
C ASP A 98 -19.64 -6.70 0.92
N LYS A 99 -19.73 -6.23 2.16
CA LYS A 99 -19.22 -4.93 2.62
C LYS A 99 -17.81 -5.08 3.18
N ARG A 100 -17.01 -4.01 3.03
CA ARG A 100 -15.70 -3.88 3.67
C ARG A 100 -15.70 -2.66 4.59
N LYS A 101 -15.03 -2.79 5.73
CA LYS A 101 -14.67 -1.66 6.58
C LYS A 101 -13.24 -1.26 6.24
N LEU A 102 -13.04 0.00 5.91
CA LEU A 102 -11.72 0.61 5.73
C LEU A 102 -11.42 1.47 6.95
N SER A 103 -10.25 1.28 7.55
CA SER A 103 -9.74 2.16 8.61
C SER A 103 -8.39 2.71 8.16
N PHE A 104 -8.22 4.02 8.29
CA PHE A 104 -7.03 4.74 7.86
C PHE A 104 -6.33 5.32 9.08
N ASN A 105 -5.02 5.14 9.16
CA ASN A 105 -4.18 5.74 10.18
C ASN A 105 -3.01 6.45 9.49
N SER A 106 -2.86 7.74 9.74
CA SER A 106 -1.78 8.54 9.17
C SER A 106 -1.44 9.69 10.08
N GLU A 107 -0.18 9.83 10.45
CA GLU A 107 0.27 10.97 11.25
C GLU A 107 0.34 12.27 10.43
N ILE A 108 0.43 12.17 9.11
CA ILE A 108 0.55 13.32 8.20
C ILE A 108 -0.83 13.82 7.77
N ILE A 109 -1.74 12.92 7.39
CA ILE A 109 -3.08 13.30 6.93
C ILE A 109 -3.91 13.87 8.09
N LEU A 110 -3.73 13.39 9.33
CA LEU A 110 -4.42 13.97 10.50
C LEU A 110 -4.06 15.44 10.72
N LYS A 111 -2.79 15.83 10.53
CA LYS A 111 -2.38 17.24 10.60
C LYS A 111 -3.06 18.11 9.53
N ASN A 112 -3.21 17.59 8.31
CA ASN A 112 -3.85 18.35 7.25
C ASN A 112 -5.38 18.41 7.40
N LEU A 113 -6.03 17.36 7.93
CA LEU A 113 -7.46 17.37 8.22
C LEU A 113 -7.83 18.34 9.37
N GLU A 114 -6.97 18.49 10.38
CA GLU A 114 -7.15 19.50 11.43
C GLU A 114 -7.05 20.94 10.88
N VAL A 115 -6.19 21.17 9.89
CA VAL A 115 -6.08 22.46 9.20
C VAL A 115 -7.34 22.74 8.37
N PHE A 116 -7.92 21.73 7.72
CA PHE A 116 -9.19 21.88 7.00
C PHE A 116 -10.38 22.14 7.94
N SER A 117 -10.44 21.53 9.13
CA SER A 117 -11.53 21.81 10.09
C SER A 117 -11.45 23.19 10.76
N ASN A 118 -10.28 23.82 10.78
CA ASN A 118 -10.07 25.16 11.34
C ASN A 118 -10.13 26.28 10.28
N THR A 119 -10.44 25.94 9.03
CA THR A 119 -10.52 26.89 7.90
C THR A 119 -11.94 26.98 7.33
N ILE A 120 -12.97 26.54 8.07
CA ILE A 120 -14.39 26.70 7.71
C ILE A 120 -15.15 27.36 8.86
#